data_AF-A0A551X7C3-F1
#
_entry.id   AF-A0A551X7C3-F1
#
_cell.length_a   1.000
_cell.length_b   1.000
_cell.length_c   1.000
_cell.angle_alpha   90.00
_cell.angle_beta   90.00
_cell.angle_gamma   90.00
#
_symmetry.space_group_name_H-M   'P 1'
#
loop_
_entity.id
_entity.type
_entity.pdbx_description
1 polymer ?
#
loop_
_entity_poly.entity_id
_entity_poly.type
_entity_poly.pdbx_seq_one_letter_code
_entity_poly.pdbx_strand_id
1 'polypeptide(L)'
;MTQNVVIYLTHDLDFAVTRVNSTKIWLKSYDNDRWDWHLIPENDEIPENLLLEIIGSRKPILFVEGDKKGLDYFIFSHLFKDYTVIPHGGCADVIQATCSFSQLKNLHGLDCKGIIDRDFRNDEKIQKLKDKAIFCLDFSEIENILLSEDVLKIVGDFLHREDIYKIIEKAKNTAFTLMEKEKERLVSSIVAFRIEAAFKTFNDKAIGEEKLKESLDQMVSTINLPCLYQETSTKINRILENQDYSEALRLYNNKGLLPQVSNLFGFQGNGLVDYIKRLIPRKENEKIIRALRNYLPELPTINQDEDMSKN
;
A
#
# COMPACT_ATOMS: atom_id res chain seq x y z
N MET A 1 12.43 51.66 -8.61
CA MET A 1 11.35 51.01 -7.85
C MET A 1 12.00 50.23 -6.72
N THR A 2 11.70 50.54 -5.47
CA THR A 2 12.16 49.77 -4.31
C THR A 2 11.37 48.47 -4.27
N GLN A 3 12.03 47.32 -4.43
CA GLN A 3 11.41 46.02 -4.18
C GLN A 3 11.24 45.87 -2.66
N ASN A 4 10.00 45.85 -2.20
CA ASN A 4 9.68 45.52 -0.81
C ASN A 4 9.69 44.00 -0.66
N VAL A 5 10.61 43.48 0.15
CA VAL A 5 10.66 42.07 0.52
C VAL A 5 9.79 41.85 1.75
N VAL A 6 8.85 40.91 1.68
CA VAL A 6 8.04 40.49 2.82
C VAL A 6 8.46 39.08 3.23
N ILE A 7 8.79 38.90 4.51
CA ILE A 7 9.22 37.62 5.08
C ILE A 7 8.10 37.11 5.99
N TYR A 8 7.69 35.86 5.79
CA TYR A 8 6.72 35.18 6.63
C TYR A 8 7.43 34.05 7.39
N LEU A 9 7.09 33.88 8.67
CA LEU A 9 7.46 32.72 9.47
C LEU A 9 6.17 31.99 9.85
N THR A 10 6.05 30.71 9.50
CA THR A 10 4.82 29.94 9.71
C THR A 10 5.13 28.49 10.06
N HIS A 11 4.28 27.88 10.87
CA HIS A 11 4.18 26.42 11.01
C HIS A 11 2.97 25.84 10.27
N ASP A 12 2.12 26.71 9.71
CA ASP A 12 0.97 26.34 8.90
C ASP A 12 1.45 26.09 7.46
N LEU A 13 1.42 24.81 7.07
CA LEU A 13 1.82 24.36 5.74
C LEU A 13 0.82 24.81 4.67
N ASP A 14 -0.47 24.85 4.97
CA ASP A 14 -1.49 25.32 4.01
C ASP A 14 -1.24 26.80 3.70
N PHE A 15 -0.93 27.61 4.72
CA PHE A 15 -0.50 29.00 4.51
C PHE A 15 0.76 29.08 3.64
N ALA A 16 1.76 28.22 3.87
CA ALA A 16 2.99 28.20 3.09
C ALA A 16 2.73 27.86 1.60
N VAL A 17 1.88 26.86 1.33
CA VAL A 17 1.45 26.48 -0.04
C VAL A 17 0.79 27.66 -0.77
N THR A 18 -0.01 28.49 -0.09
CA THR A 18 -0.68 29.63 -0.75
C THR A 18 0.29 30.69 -1.30
N ARG A 19 1.56 30.68 -0.88
CA ARG A 19 2.60 31.63 -1.32
C ARG A 19 3.25 31.11 -2.61
N VAL A 20 2.51 31.18 -3.70
CA VAL A 20 3.01 30.90 -5.05
C VAL A 20 4.15 31.85 -5.43
N ASN A 21 5.11 31.37 -6.22
CA ASN A 21 6.29 32.14 -6.68
C ASN A 21 7.08 32.79 -5.53
N SER A 22 7.18 32.11 -4.39
CA SER A 22 7.97 32.57 -3.24
C SER A 22 9.06 31.56 -2.89
N THR A 23 10.22 32.07 -2.49
CA THR A 23 11.31 31.23 -1.97
C THR A 23 10.88 30.64 -0.63
N LYS A 24 10.80 29.31 -0.56
CA LYS A 24 10.46 28.61 0.68
C LYS A 24 11.74 28.06 1.32
N ILE A 25 11.88 28.37 2.61
CA ILE A 25 13.02 27.96 3.43
C ILE A 25 12.49 27.09 4.57
N TRP A 26 13.02 25.87 4.67
CA TRP A 26 12.77 25.01 5.82
C TRP A 26 13.83 25.26 6.89
N LEU A 27 13.39 25.58 8.10
CA LEU A 27 14.25 25.69 9.28
C LEU A 27 14.18 24.37 10.05
N LYS A 28 15.22 23.55 9.95
CA LYS A 28 15.25 22.18 10.48
C LYS A 28 15.65 22.13 11.95
N SER A 29 16.72 22.82 12.33
CA SER A 29 17.16 22.89 13.72
C SER A 29 18.00 24.14 13.99
N TYR A 30 18.23 24.43 15.27
CA TYR A 30 19.09 25.52 15.73
C TYR A 30 19.97 25.01 16.86
N ASP A 31 21.28 25.23 16.74
CA ASP A 31 22.28 24.93 17.76
C ASP A 31 23.25 26.11 17.91
N ASN A 32 23.25 26.74 19.09
CA ASN A 32 24.23 27.76 19.51
C ASN A 32 24.70 28.70 18.38
N ASP A 33 23.76 29.49 17.83
CA ASP A 33 23.95 30.44 16.72
C ASP A 33 24.13 29.85 15.31
N ARG A 34 23.84 28.57 15.12
CA ARG A 34 23.80 27.94 13.79
C ARG A 34 22.41 27.40 13.51
N TRP A 35 21.79 27.94 12.46
CA TRP A 35 20.57 27.37 11.89
C TRP A 35 20.95 26.30 10.86
N ASP A 36 20.39 25.11 11.02
CA ASP A 36 20.30 24.12 9.96
C ASP A 36 19.04 24.43 9.14
N TRP A 37 19.22 24.89 7.91
CA TRP A 37 18.12 25.29 7.03
C TRP A 37 18.37 24.85 5.60
N HIS A 38 17.28 24.60 4.88
CA HIS A 38 17.31 24.13 3.50
C HIS A 38 16.38 24.95 2.62
N LEU A 39 16.81 25.26 1.40
CA LEU A 39 15.89 25.74 0.37
C LEU A 39 15.02 24.58 -0.07
N ILE A 40 13.71 24.81 -0.09
CA ILE A 40 12.78 23.84 -0.66
C ILE A 40 12.82 24.04 -2.18
N PRO A 41 13.23 23.02 -2.96
CA PRO A 41 13.27 23.15 -4.40
C PRO A 41 11.85 23.30 -4.95
N GLU A 42 11.70 24.15 -5.97
CA GLU A 42 10.53 24.05 -6.84
C GLU A 42 10.66 22.73 -7.61
N ASN A 43 9.72 21.82 -7.39
CA ASN A 43 9.70 20.51 -8.01
C ASN A 43 8.33 20.27 -8.64
N ASP A 44 8.29 20.22 -9.97
CA ASP A 44 7.06 19.97 -10.72
C ASP A 44 6.58 18.51 -10.65
N GLU A 45 7.45 17.57 -10.25
CA GLU A 45 7.11 16.15 -10.17
C GLU A 45 6.36 15.79 -8.89
N ILE A 46 6.46 16.61 -7.85
CA ILE A 46 5.89 16.36 -6.53
C ILE A 46 4.94 17.50 -6.17
N PRO A 47 3.66 17.22 -5.87
CA PRO A 47 2.74 18.23 -5.38
C PRO A 47 3.32 18.96 -4.16
N GLU A 48 3.37 20.29 -4.22
CA GLU A 48 4.04 21.11 -3.19
C GLU A 48 3.48 20.87 -1.77
N ASN A 49 2.16 20.69 -1.66
CA ASN A 49 1.51 20.36 -0.40
C ASN A 49 2.03 19.06 0.21
N LEU A 50 2.31 18.05 -0.62
CA LEU A 50 2.84 16.76 -0.18
C LEU A 50 4.30 16.90 0.27
N LEU A 51 5.10 17.65 -0.49
CA LEU A 51 6.50 17.94 -0.12
C LEU A 51 6.56 18.65 1.25
N LEU A 52 5.71 19.64 1.47
CA LEU A 52 5.64 20.37 2.73
C LEU A 52 5.13 19.50 3.89
N GLU A 53 4.13 18.64 3.67
CA GLU A 53 3.63 17.67 4.68
C GLU A 53 4.76 16.73 5.14
N ILE A 54 5.62 16.31 4.21
CA ILE A 54 6.75 15.42 4.48
C ILE A 54 7.89 16.14 5.21
N ILE A 55 8.31 17.31 4.71
CA ILE A 55 9.36 18.11 5.35
C ILE A 55 8.97 18.51 6.78
N GLY A 56 7.68 18.78 7.02
CA GLY A 56 7.16 19.09 8.35
C GLY A 56 7.03 17.89 9.29
N SER A 57 7.17 16.66 8.78
CA SER A 57 6.98 15.45 9.57
C SER A 57 8.13 15.21 10.54
N ARG A 58 7.80 14.78 11.77
CA ARG A 58 8.78 14.36 12.79
C ARG A 58 9.00 12.85 12.83
N LYS A 59 8.26 12.11 12.01
CA LYS A 59 8.31 10.65 11.90
C LYS A 59 8.69 10.26 10.47
N PRO A 60 9.32 9.10 10.26
CA PRO A 60 9.46 8.54 8.92
C PRO A 60 8.09 8.42 8.23
N ILE A 61 8.10 8.50 6.91
CA ILE A 61 6.89 8.56 6.08
C ILE A 61 6.50 7.15 5.63
N LEU A 62 5.22 6.85 5.70
CA LEU A 62 4.63 5.65 5.16
C LEU A 62 3.54 6.01 4.15
N PHE A 63 3.83 5.89 2.86
CA PHE A 63 2.83 6.02 1.81
C PHE A 63 1.94 4.78 1.76
N VAL A 64 0.64 4.98 1.61
CA VAL A 64 -0.36 3.90 1.48
C VAL A 64 -1.33 4.24 0.35
N GLU A 65 -2.00 3.24 -0.20
CA GLU A 65 -3.01 3.45 -1.24
C GLU A 65 -4.28 4.12 -0.66
N GLY A 66 -5.07 4.71 -1.56
CA GLY A 66 -6.37 5.30 -1.27
C GLY A 66 -6.32 6.75 -0.82
N ASP A 67 -7.24 7.11 0.08
CA ASP A 67 -7.48 8.48 0.53
C ASP A 67 -7.56 8.59 2.07
N LYS A 68 -7.59 9.82 2.60
CA LYS A 68 -7.65 10.10 4.05
C LYS A 68 -8.94 9.61 4.75
N LYS A 69 -9.97 9.18 4.01
CA LYS A 69 -11.22 8.61 4.54
C LYS A 69 -11.30 7.08 4.33
N GLY A 70 -10.36 6.52 3.58
CA GLY A 70 -10.29 5.11 3.22
C GLY A 70 -10.05 4.16 4.40
N LEU A 71 -10.28 2.87 4.13
CA LEU A 71 -10.01 1.80 5.09
C LEU A 71 -8.50 1.67 5.36
N ASP A 72 -7.69 1.73 4.32
CA ASP A 72 -6.24 1.67 4.31
C ASP A 72 -5.65 2.68 5.27
N TYR A 73 -5.88 3.97 5.02
CA TYR A 73 -5.41 5.05 5.88
C TYR A 73 -5.84 4.84 7.33
N PHE A 74 -7.10 4.44 7.57
CA PHE A 74 -7.59 4.18 8.91
C PHE A 74 -6.81 3.05 9.60
N ILE A 75 -6.62 1.90 8.96
CA ILE A 75 -5.92 0.77 9.56
C ILE A 75 -4.43 1.11 9.74
N PHE A 76 -3.76 1.56 8.68
CA PHE A 76 -2.32 1.82 8.72
C PHE A 76 -1.95 2.90 9.73
N SER A 77 -2.72 4.00 9.83
CA SER A 77 -2.46 5.06 10.83
C SER A 77 -2.56 4.58 12.28
N HIS A 78 -3.38 3.56 12.56
CA HIS A 78 -3.50 2.98 13.90
C HIS A 78 -2.42 1.92 14.19
N LEU A 79 -1.98 1.19 13.15
CA LEU A 79 -1.02 0.10 13.29
C LEU A 79 0.43 0.58 13.24
N PHE A 80 0.73 1.63 12.48
CA PHE A 80 2.05 2.19 12.27
C PHE A 80 2.19 3.56 12.94
N LYS A 81 1.97 3.61 14.26
CA LYS A 81 2.01 4.86 15.05
C LYS A 81 3.37 5.57 15.03
N ASP A 82 4.44 4.85 14.70
CA ASP A 82 5.79 5.40 14.60
C ASP A 82 6.08 6.06 13.24
N TYR A 83 5.13 6.00 12.31
CA TYR A 83 5.19 6.63 11.00
C TYR A 83 4.17 7.77 10.89
N THR A 84 4.45 8.73 10.01
CA THR A 84 3.43 9.60 9.44
C THR A 84 2.86 8.89 8.21
N VAL A 85 1.63 8.38 8.33
CA VAL A 85 0.95 7.66 7.26
C VAL A 85 0.30 8.66 6.30
N ILE A 86 0.63 8.58 5.02
CA ILE A 86 0.12 9.49 3.98
C ILE A 86 -0.54 8.64 2.89
N PRO A 87 -1.87 8.72 2.71
CA PRO A 87 -2.53 8.06 1.58
C PRO A 87 -2.24 8.82 0.29
N HIS A 88 -1.91 8.11 -0.78
CA HIS A 88 -1.49 8.72 -2.04
C HIS A 88 -1.92 7.92 -3.26
N GLY A 89 -3.15 8.13 -3.71
CA GLY A 89 -3.63 7.61 -4.99
C GLY A 89 -3.66 6.09 -5.05
N GLY A 90 -3.33 5.52 -6.20
CA GLY A 90 -3.21 4.07 -6.37
C GLY A 90 -1.79 3.57 -6.24
N CYS A 91 -1.60 2.26 -6.42
CA CYS A 91 -0.31 1.58 -6.40
C CYS A 91 0.82 2.32 -7.17
N ALA A 92 0.55 2.80 -8.39
CA ALA A 92 1.56 3.50 -9.19
C ALA A 92 2.02 4.81 -8.54
N ASP A 93 1.08 5.56 -7.96
CA ASP A 93 1.34 6.82 -7.28
C ASP A 93 2.16 6.57 -6.00
N VAL A 94 1.80 5.56 -5.20
CA VAL A 94 2.57 5.17 -4.00
C VAL A 94 3.99 4.76 -4.36
N ILE A 95 4.18 3.96 -5.43
CA ILE A 95 5.51 3.56 -5.91
C ILE A 95 6.32 4.80 -6.30
N GLN A 96 5.74 5.69 -7.09
CA GLN A 96 6.39 6.91 -7.56
C GLN A 96 6.79 7.80 -6.38
N ALA A 97 5.83 8.13 -5.50
CA ALA A 97 6.08 8.95 -4.32
C ALA A 97 7.18 8.34 -3.44
N THR A 98 7.10 7.04 -3.13
CA THR A 98 8.13 6.38 -2.31
C THR A 98 9.51 6.49 -2.95
N CYS A 99 9.64 6.25 -4.25
CA CYS A 99 10.92 6.34 -4.96
C CYS A 99 11.45 7.78 -5.02
N SER A 100 10.62 8.74 -5.41
CA SER A 100 11.00 10.15 -5.55
C SER A 100 11.43 10.76 -4.21
N PHE A 101 10.67 10.52 -3.14
CA PHE A 101 11.03 11.04 -1.82
C PHE A 101 12.22 10.32 -1.19
N SER A 102 12.41 9.03 -1.46
CA SER A 102 13.63 8.33 -1.02
C SER A 102 14.89 8.95 -1.63
N GLN A 103 14.84 9.46 -2.86
CA GLN A 103 15.95 10.20 -3.49
C GLN A 103 16.17 11.59 -2.87
N LEU A 104 15.13 12.17 -2.29
CA LEU A 104 15.16 13.46 -1.60
C LEU A 104 15.47 13.34 -0.10
N LYS A 105 15.93 12.17 0.39
CA LYS A 105 16.28 11.96 1.80
C LYS A 105 17.27 13.00 2.33
N ASN A 106 18.19 13.50 1.51
CA ASN A 106 19.12 14.57 1.90
C ASN A 106 18.43 15.91 2.22
N LEU A 107 17.24 16.15 1.66
CA LEU A 107 16.48 17.39 1.86
C LEU A 107 15.67 17.36 3.16
N HIS A 108 15.01 16.25 3.48
CA HIS A 108 14.11 16.16 4.64
C HIS A 108 14.65 15.29 5.79
N GLY A 109 15.67 14.46 5.55
CA GLY A 109 16.28 13.59 6.56
C GLY A 109 15.39 12.43 7.05
N LEU A 110 14.27 12.18 6.38
CA LEU A 110 13.30 11.14 6.76
C LEU A 110 13.42 9.92 5.86
N ASP A 111 13.24 8.73 6.42
CA ASP A 111 13.01 7.53 5.63
C ASP A 111 11.58 7.51 5.10
N CYS A 112 11.45 7.09 3.84
CA CYS A 112 10.17 6.95 3.15
C CYS A 112 9.97 5.48 2.78
N LYS A 113 8.80 4.95 3.10
CA LYS A 113 8.37 3.58 2.74
C LYS A 113 7.00 3.63 2.10
N GLY A 114 6.67 2.62 1.31
CA GLY A 114 5.35 2.45 0.73
C GLY A 114 4.74 1.11 1.13
N ILE A 115 3.43 1.05 1.39
CA ILE A 115 2.66 -0.18 1.40
C ILE A 115 1.62 -0.12 0.28
N ILE A 116 1.57 -1.19 -0.51
CA ILE A 116 0.65 -1.36 -1.62
C ILE A 116 -0.09 -2.69 -1.51
N ASP A 117 -1.20 -2.80 -2.21
CA ASP A 117 -1.92 -4.06 -2.39
C ASP A 117 -1.03 -5.09 -3.10
N ARG A 118 -1.27 -6.37 -2.79
CA ARG A 118 -0.51 -7.45 -3.43
C ARG A 118 -0.88 -7.57 -4.90
N ASP A 119 -2.17 -7.36 -5.22
CA ASP A 119 -2.79 -7.74 -6.48
C ASP A 119 -2.35 -9.17 -6.88
N PHE A 120 -1.92 -9.34 -8.14
CA PHE A 120 -1.46 -10.60 -8.70
C PHE A 120 0.08 -10.69 -8.79
N ARG A 121 0.81 -9.92 -7.98
CA ARG A 121 2.29 -9.93 -7.98
C ARG A 121 2.82 -11.26 -7.44
N ASN A 122 3.83 -11.79 -8.14
CA ASN A 122 4.59 -12.94 -7.66
C ASN A 122 5.70 -12.49 -6.71
N ASP A 123 6.33 -13.43 -6.02
CA ASP A 123 7.31 -13.13 -4.99
C ASP A 123 8.56 -12.43 -5.55
N GLU A 124 8.95 -12.71 -6.80
CA GLU A 124 10.05 -11.99 -7.46
C GLU A 124 9.75 -10.50 -7.64
N LYS A 125 8.54 -10.14 -8.10
CA LYS A 125 8.11 -8.73 -8.23
C LYS A 125 8.02 -8.06 -6.87
N ILE A 126 7.53 -8.77 -5.86
CA ILE A 126 7.45 -8.26 -4.48
C ILE A 126 8.85 -7.97 -3.94
N GLN A 127 9.83 -8.84 -4.20
CA GLN A 127 11.20 -8.61 -3.77
C GLN A 127 11.82 -7.37 -4.44
N LYS A 128 11.62 -7.19 -5.75
CA LYS A 128 12.09 -5.98 -6.47
C LYS A 128 11.48 -4.68 -5.94
N LEU A 129 10.25 -4.73 -5.44
CA LEU A 129 9.61 -3.59 -4.79
C LEU A 129 10.18 -3.35 -3.38
N LYS A 130 10.43 -4.44 -2.64
CA LYS A 130 11.03 -4.39 -1.31
C LYS A 130 12.41 -3.75 -1.32
N ASP A 131 13.20 -4.00 -2.36
CA ASP A 131 14.51 -3.37 -2.58
C ASP A 131 14.41 -1.83 -2.76
N LYS A 132 13.22 -1.33 -3.10
CA LYS A 132 12.88 0.10 -3.20
C LYS A 132 12.09 0.62 -1.99
N ALA A 133 12.13 -0.10 -0.87
CA ALA A 133 11.36 0.21 0.34
C ALA A 133 9.83 0.24 0.13
N ILE A 134 9.33 -0.50 -0.86
CA ILE A 134 7.90 -0.67 -1.13
C ILE A 134 7.50 -2.10 -0.76
N PHE A 135 6.52 -2.22 0.12
CA PHE A 135 6.09 -3.49 0.69
C PHE A 135 4.69 -3.83 0.20
N CYS A 136 4.44 -5.10 -0.09
CA CYS A 136 3.11 -5.58 -0.46
C CYS A 136 2.41 -6.21 0.74
N LEU A 137 1.08 -6.15 0.75
CA LEU A 137 0.27 -6.98 1.63
C LEU A 137 0.51 -8.48 1.41
N ASP A 138 0.28 -9.29 2.44
CA ASP A 138 0.34 -10.75 2.25
C ASP A 138 -0.89 -11.28 1.52
N PHE A 139 -2.06 -10.65 1.74
CA PHE A 139 -3.30 -10.91 1.01
C PHE A 139 -3.54 -9.92 -0.12
N SER A 140 -4.55 -10.22 -0.95
CA SER A 140 -4.83 -9.46 -2.17
C SER A 140 -5.01 -7.96 -1.93
N GLU A 141 -5.85 -7.61 -0.96
CA GLU A 141 -6.24 -6.25 -0.58
C GLU A 141 -6.39 -6.19 0.96
N ILE A 142 -6.48 -4.99 1.53
CA ILE A 142 -6.67 -4.80 2.98
C ILE A 142 -7.99 -5.43 3.48
N GLU A 143 -9.04 -5.42 2.66
CA GLU A 143 -10.33 -6.04 2.95
C GLU A 143 -10.21 -7.56 3.15
N ASN A 144 -9.35 -8.21 2.40
CA ASN A 144 -9.11 -9.65 2.52
C ASN A 144 -8.49 -10.00 3.88
N ILE A 145 -7.69 -9.10 4.47
CA ILE A 145 -7.14 -9.28 5.81
C ILE A 145 -8.25 -9.28 6.87
N LEU A 146 -9.29 -8.47 6.67
CA LEU A 146 -10.46 -8.44 7.57
C LEU A 146 -11.27 -9.73 7.54
N LEU A 147 -11.10 -10.54 6.49
CA LEU A 147 -11.75 -11.83 6.29
C LEU A 147 -10.89 -13.01 6.77
N SER A 148 -9.67 -12.76 7.25
CA SER A 148 -8.83 -13.80 7.84
C SER A 148 -9.54 -14.51 9.00
N GLU A 149 -9.30 -15.81 9.17
CA GLU A 149 -9.91 -16.56 10.25
C GLU A 149 -9.64 -15.94 11.63
N ASP A 150 -8.42 -15.45 11.85
CA ASP A 150 -8.01 -14.87 13.12
C ASP A 150 -8.81 -13.60 13.43
N VAL A 151 -8.99 -12.72 12.44
CA VAL A 151 -9.81 -11.52 12.60
C VAL A 151 -11.28 -11.89 12.83
N LEU A 152 -11.83 -12.83 12.06
CA LEU A 152 -13.22 -13.26 12.22
C LEU A 152 -13.48 -13.89 13.59
N LYS A 153 -12.56 -14.72 14.10
CA LYS A 153 -12.63 -15.30 15.46
C LYS A 153 -12.70 -14.20 16.52
N ILE A 154 -11.81 -13.23 16.45
CA ILE A 154 -11.76 -12.11 17.40
C ILE A 154 -13.07 -11.30 17.35
N VAL A 155 -13.60 -11.02 16.16
CA VAL A 155 -14.90 -10.33 16.02
C VAL A 155 -16.02 -11.16 16.66
N GLY A 156 -16.03 -12.48 16.44
CA GLY A 156 -16.97 -13.40 17.08
C GLY A 156 -16.92 -13.35 18.60
N ASP A 157 -15.72 -13.33 19.18
CA ASP A 157 -15.50 -13.22 20.63
C ASP A 157 -16.06 -11.90 21.18
N PHE A 158 -15.79 -10.77 20.51
CA PHE A 158 -16.33 -9.45 20.90
C PHE A 158 -17.86 -9.35 20.77
N LEU A 159 -18.46 -10.16 19.91
CA LEU A 159 -19.91 -10.28 19.74
C LEU A 159 -20.53 -11.38 20.59
N HIS A 160 -19.73 -12.10 21.41
CA HIS A 160 -20.16 -13.24 22.20
C HIS A 160 -20.90 -14.31 21.36
N ARG A 161 -20.40 -14.60 20.16
CA ARG A 161 -21.00 -15.58 19.22
C ARG A 161 -20.55 -17.00 19.54
N GLU A 162 -21.45 -17.83 20.06
CA GLU A 162 -21.21 -19.26 20.29
C GLU A 162 -21.08 -20.07 18.99
N ASP A 163 -21.64 -19.56 17.88
CA ASP A 163 -21.64 -20.20 16.56
C ASP A 163 -20.48 -19.76 15.66
N ILE A 164 -19.44 -19.09 16.20
CA ILE A 164 -18.37 -18.48 15.40
C ILE A 164 -17.66 -19.44 14.44
N TYR A 165 -17.36 -20.67 14.89
CA TYR A 165 -16.74 -21.66 14.00
C TYR A 165 -17.65 -22.05 12.83
N LYS A 166 -18.97 -22.11 13.03
CA LYS A 166 -19.93 -22.36 11.95
C LYS A 166 -20.03 -21.16 11.00
N ILE A 167 -19.93 -19.94 11.52
CA ILE A 167 -19.89 -18.72 10.70
C ILE A 167 -18.64 -18.73 9.80
N ILE A 168 -17.48 -19.06 10.36
CA ILE A 168 -16.21 -19.10 9.61
C ILE A 168 -16.28 -20.16 8.52
N GLU A 169 -16.77 -21.37 8.82
CA GLU A 169 -16.95 -22.41 7.79
C GLU A 169 -17.94 -21.97 6.70
N LYS A 170 -19.00 -21.25 7.05
CA LYS A 170 -19.88 -20.63 6.03
C LYS A 170 -19.16 -19.57 5.21
N ALA A 171 -18.36 -18.70 5.83
CA ALA A 171 -17.59 -17.67 5.14
C ALA A 171 -16.59 -18.27 4.15
N LYS A 172 -15.88 -19.35 4.53
CA LYS A 172 -14.99 -20.11 3.65
C LYS A 172 -15.75 -20.70 2.45
N ASN A 173 -16.85 -21.40 2.72
CA ASN A 173 -17.68 -21.99 1.66
C ASN A 173 -18.23 -20.93 0.71
N THR A 174 -18.65 -19.76 1.23
CA THR A 174 -19.03 -18.61 0.41
C THR A 174 -17.87 -18.14 -0.47
N ALA A 175 -16.67 -18.00 0.08
CA ALA A 175 -15.49 -17.60 -0.69
C ALA A 175 -15.18 -18.58 -1.83
N PHE A 176 -15.13 -19.89 -1.55
CA PHE A 176 -14.87 -20.90 -2.58
C PHE A 176 -15.98 -20.98 -3.62
N THR A 177 -17.25 -20.86 -3.22
CA THR A 177 -18.38 -20.87 -4.15
C THR A 177 -18.32 -19.68 -5.11
N LEU A 178 -18.01 -18.48 -4.60
CA LEU A 178 -17.86 -17.29 -5.44
C LEU A 178 -16.62 -17.38 -6.33
N MET A 179 -15.50 -17.87 -5.79
CA MET A 179 -14.26 -18.04 -6.53
C MET A 179 -14.42 -19.07 -7.66
N GLU A 180 -15.13 -20.19 -7.44
CA GLU A 180 -15.46 -21.16 -8.49
C GLU A 180 -16.34 -20.51 -9.57
N LYS A 181 -17.40 -19.80 -9.16
CA LYS A 181 -18.32 -19.11 -10.07
C LYS A 181 -17.60 -18.06 -10.93
N GLU A 182 -16.61 -17.37 -10.38
CA GLU A 182 -15.88 -16.29 -11.04
C GLU A 182 -14.50 -16.72 -11.56
N LYS A 183 -14.19 -18.02 -11.54
CA LYS A 183 -12.86 -18.56 -11.83
C LYS A 183 -12.32 -18.09 -13.17
N GLU A 184 -13.12 -18.14 -14.23
CA GLU A 184 -12.69 -17.72 -15.57
C GLU A 184 -12.32 -16.23 -15.61
N ARG A 185 -13.10 -15.38 -14.93
CA ARG A 185 -12.81 -13.96 -14.78
C ARG A 185 -11.50 -13.76 -14.00
N LEU A 186 -11.33 -14.47 -12.88
CA LEU A 186 -10.12 -14.37 -12.05
C LEU A 186 -8.87 -14.80 -12.82
N VAL A 187 -8.91 -15.93 -13.54
CA VAL A 187 -7.82 -16.37 -14.43
C VAL A 187 -7.49 -15.27 -15.42
N SER A 188 -8.51 -14.73 -16.09
CA SER A 188 -8.35 -13.70 -17.12
C SER A 188 -7.72 -12.41 -16.55
N SER A 189 -8.15 -11.98 -15.36
CA SER A 189 -7.59 -10.80 -14.68
C SER A 189 -6.12 -11.00 -14.31
N ILE A 190 -5.73 -12.15 -13.77
CA ILE A 190 -4.34 -12.45 -13.44
C ILE A 190 -3.47 -12.51 -14.71
N VAL A 191 -3.97 -13.16 -15.77
CA VAL A 191 -3.25 -13.28 -17.04
C VAL A 191 -3.09 -11.92 -17.70
N ALA A 192 -4.14 -11.10 -17.73
CA ALA A 192 -4.09 -9.73 -18.23
C ALA A 192 -3.04 -8.89 -17.48
N PHE A 193 -3.04 -8.94 -16.14
CA PHE A 193 -2.05 -8.25 -15.32
C PHE A 193 -0.61 -8.69 -15.63
N ARG A 194 -0.39 -9.99 -15.89
CA ARG A 194 0.94 -10.51 -16.28
C ARG A 194 1.36 -9.99 -17.65
N ILE A 195 0.44 -9.96 -18.62
CA ILE A 195 0.69 -9.43 -19.97
C ILE A 195 0.97 -7.92 -19.91
N GLU A 196 0.18 -7.16 -19.15
CA GLU A 196 0.40 -5.73 -18.94
C GLU A 196 1.77 -5.43 -18.34
N ALA A 197 2.23 -6.27 -17.41
CA ALA A 197 3.56 -6.16 -16.86
C ALA A 197 4.66 -6.43 -17.89
N ALA A 198 4.43 -7.29 -18.90
CA ALA A 198 5.37 -7.52 -19.98
C ALA A 198 5.48 -6.30 -20.91
N PHE A 199 4.41 -5.50 -21.10
CA PHE A 199 4.51 -4.25 -21.87
C PHE A 199 5.53 -3.27 -21.28
N LYS A 200 5.80 -3.33 -19.97
CA LYS A 200 6.83 -2.50 -19.33
C LYS A 200 8.26 -2.86 -19.74
N THR A 201 8.48 -3.97 -20.45
CA THR A 201 9.80 -4.33 -20.99
C THR A 201 10.03 -3.74 -22.38
N PHE A 202 9.06 -3.03 -22.96
CA PHE A 202 9.27 -2.27 -24.18
C PHE A 202 10.30 -1.17 -23.96
N ASN A 203 11.27 -1.04 -24.87
CA ASN A 203 12.19 0.08 -24.87
C ASN A 203 11.63 1.22 -25.72
N ASP A 204 10.85 2.08 -25.08
CA ASP A 204 10.26 3.30 -25.68
C ASP A 204 11.29 4.34 -26.12
N LYS A 205 12.55 4.22 -25.65
CA LYS A 205 13.68 5.08 -26.04
C LYS A 205 14.44 4.56 -27.27
N ALA A 206 14.04 3.41 -27.84
CA ALA A 206 14.65 2.90 -29.05
C ALA A 206 14.43 3.85 -30.24
N ILE A 207 15.51 4.14 -30.99
CA ILE A 207 15.47 5.11 -32.09
C ILE A 207 15.60 4.38 -33.43
N GLY A 208 14.60 4.57 -34.31
CA GLY A 208 14.54 3.98 -35.65
C GLY A 208 13.68 2.72 -35.73
N GLU A 209 13.08 2.49 -36.89
CA GLU A 209 12.10 1.41 -37.12
C GLU A 209 12.62 0.02 -36.75
N GLU A 210 13.84 -0.33 -37.19
CA GLU A 210 14.44 -1.65 -36.92
C GLU A 210 14.58 -1.93 -35.42
N LYS A 211 15.08 -0.95 -34.64
CA LYS A 211 15.28 -1.10 -33.20
C LYS A 211 13.96 -1.16 -32.44
N LEU A 212 12.96 -0.40 -32.87
CA LEU A 212 11.61 -0.48 -32.31
C LEU A 212 10.99 -1.85 -32.57
N LYS A 213 11.18 -2.40 -33.77
CA LYS A 213 10.73 -3.74 -34.14
C LYS A 213 11.42 -4.82 -33.30
N GLU A 214 12.73 -4.77 -33.16
CA GLU A 214 13.49 -5.69 -32.30
C GLU A 214 12.97 -5.66 -30.85
N SER A 215 12.74 -4.47 -30.29
CA SER A 215 12.21 -4.34 -28.93
C SER A 215 10.79 -4.89 -28.80
N LEU A 216 9.94 -4.71 -29.81
CA LEU A 216 8.58 -5.26 -29.84
C LEU A 216 8.62 -6.79 -29.93
N ASP A 217 9.41 -7.35 -30.84
CA ASP A 217 9.54 -8.79 -31.05
C ASP A 217 10.09 -9.49 -29.79
N GLN A 218 11.08 -8.89 -29.13
CA GLN A 218 11.60 -9.38 -27.85
C GLN A 218 10.51 -9.42 -26.78
N MET A 219 9.76 -8.34 -26.61
CA MET A 219 8.67 -8.29 -25.63
C MET A 219 7.59 -9.34 -25.93
N VAL A 220 7.12 -9.43 -27.17
CA VAL A 220 6.10 -10.40 -27.59
C VAL A 220 6.59 -11.83 -27.38
N SER A 221 7.88 -12.11 -27.61
CA SER A 221 8.46 -13.45 -27.39
C SER A 221 8.42 -13.92 -25.94
N THR A 222 8.32 -13.00 -24.97
CA THR A 222 8.17 -13.35 -23.54
C THR A 222 6.74 -13.76 -23.16
N ILE A 223 5.75 -13.52 -24.03
CA ILE A 223 4.34 -13.72 -23.73
C ILE A 223 3.86 -15.02 -24.35
N ASN A 224 3.60 -16.02 -23.52
CA ASN A 224 2.94 -17.26 -23.92
C ASN A 224 1.56 -17.35 -23.26
N LEU A 225 0.53 -16.84 -23.95
CA LEU A 225 -0.84 -16.78 -23.43
C LEU A 225 -1.39 -18.16 -23.02
N PRO A 226 -1.32 -19.22 -23.87
CA PRO A 226 -1.79 -20.55 -23.47
C PRO A 226 -1.12 -21.08 -22.19
N CYS A 227 0.20 -20.92 -22.07
CA CYS A 227 0.95 -21.36 -20.89
C CYS A 227 0.53 -20.56 -19.64
N LEU A 228 0.50 -19.23 -19.74
CA LEU A 228 0.10 -18.35 -18.63
C LEU A 228 -1.32 -18.65 -18.15
N TYR A 229 -2.25 -18.89 -19.08
CA TYR A 229 -3.64 -19.22 -18.75
C TYR A 229 -3.74 -20.58 -18.08
N GLN A 230 -3.08 -21.61 -18.62
CA GLN A 230 -3.08 -22.95 -18.07
C GLN A 230 -2.47 -22.98 -16.66
N GLU A 231 -1.28 -22.40 -16.47
CA GLU A 231 -0.62 -22.32 -15.17
C GLU A 231 -1.50 -21.64 -14.11
N THR A 232 -2.13 -20.51 -14.48
CA THR A 232 -3.00 -19.75 -13.58
C THR A 232 -4.26 -20.53 -13.23
N SER A 233 -4.89 -21.15 -14.22
CA SER A 233 -6.08 -21.99 -14.03
C SER A 233 -5.77 -23.20 -13.14
N THR A 234 -4.63 -23.88 -13.37
CA THR A 234 -4.17 -24.98 -12.52
C THR A 234 -3.92 -24.53 -11.08
N LYS A 235 -3.31 -23.36 -10.87
CA LYS A 235 -3.12 -22.81 -9.52
C LYS A 235 -4.46 -22.58 -8.81
N ILE A 236 -5.43 -21.97 -9.48
CA ILE A 236 -6.75 -21.70 -8.91
C ILE A 236 -7.51 -23.00 -8.62
N ASN A 237 -7.48 -23.98 -9.51
CA ASN A 237 -8.09 -25.30 -9.27
C ASN A 237 -7.53 -25.96 -8.02
N ARG A 238 -6.20 -25.92 -7.84
CA ARG A 238 -5.55 -26.49 -6.68
C ARG A 238 -6.02 -25.82 -5.36
N ILE A 239 -6.25 -24.51 -5.38
CA ILE A 239 -6.77 -23.78 -4.20
C ILE A 239 -8.19 -24.26 -3.88
N LEU A 240 -9.04 -24.39 -4.91
CA LEU A 240 -10.43 -24.84 -4.77
C LEU A 240 -10.53 -26.30 -4.32
N GLU A 241 -9.72 -27.19 -4.90
CA GLU A 241 -9.67 -28.62 -4.56
C GLU A 241 -9.17 -28.85 -3.12
N ASN A 242 -8.12 -28.14 -2.71
CA ASN A 242 -7.57 -28.27 -1.36
C ASN A 242 -8.35 -27.47 -0.30
N GLN A 243 -9.34 -26.67 -0.72
CA GLN A 243 -10.05 -25.72 0.14
C GLN A 243 -9.08 -24.84 0.96
N ASP A 244 -8.04 -24.34 0.29
CA ASP A 244 -7.02 -23.49 0.94
C ASP A 244 -7.53 -22.04 1.04
N TYR A 245 -8.12 -21.71 2.19
CA TYR A 245 -8.75 -20.41 2.40
C TYR A 245 -7.73 -19.27 2.43
N SER A 246 -6.53 -19.52 2.94
CA SER A 246 -5.47 -18.52 3.02
C SER A 246 -4.99 -18.13 1.63
N GLU A 247 -4.70 -19.12 0.77
CA GLU A 247 -4.32 -18.83 -0.62
C GLU A 247 -5.49 -18.26 -1.44
N ALA A 248 -6.74 -18.60 -1.12
CA ALA A 248 -7.90 -17.95 -1.73
C ALA A 248 -7.94 -16.45 -1.40
N LEU A 249 -7.82 -16.06 -0.12
CA LEU A 249 -7.77 -14.65 0.29
C LEU A 249 -6.55 -13.91 -0.29
N ARG A 250 -5.46 -14.64 -0.58
CA ARG A 250 -4.26 -14.10 -1.20
C ARG A 250 -4.40 -13.72 -2.68
N LEU A 251 -5.27 -14.42 -3.41
CA LEU A 251 -5.41 -14.27 -4.86
C LEU A 251 -6.74 -13.64 -5.28
N TYR A 252 -7.77 -13.70 -4.45
CA TYR A 252 -9.13 -13.38 -4.86
C TYR A 252 -9.59 -12.02 -4.29
N ASN A 253 -9.45 -10.96 -5.08
CA ASN A 253 -10.02 -9.65 -4.78
C ASN A 253 -11.49 -9.57 -5.17
N ASN A 254 -12.38 -9.94 -4.24
CA ASN A 254 -13.83 -9.84 -4.48
C ASN A 254 -14.52 -8.92 -3.47
N LYS A 255 -14.90 -7.73 -3.95
CA LYS A 255 -15.67 -6.74 -3.17
C LYS A 255 -17.06 -7.23 -2.73
N GLY A 256 -17.60 -8.27 -3.37
CA GLY A 256 -18.86 -8.92 -3.01
C GLY A 256 -18.74 -9.97 -1.90
N LEU A 257 -17.53 -10.41 -1.55
CA LEU A 257 -17.30 -11.39 -0.48
C LEU A 257 -17.52 -10.75 0.90
N LEU A 258 -16.96 -9.56 1.12
CA LEU A 258 -17.03 -8.86 2.40
C LEU A 258 -18.47 -8.58 2.85
N PRO A 259 -19.40 -8.08 2.01
CA PRO A 259 -20.82 -7.95 2.39
C PRO A 259 -21.49 -9.29 2.73
N GLN A 260 -21.15 -10.38 2.02
CA GLN A 260 -21.75 -11.68 2.30
C GLN A 260 -21.28 -12.24 3.64
N VAL A 261 -19.98 -12.12 3.94
CA VAL A 261 -19.45 -12.51 5.25
C VAL A 261 -20.01 -11.61 6.35
N SER A 262 -20.11 -10.31 6.12
CA SER A 262 -20.72 -9.34 7.03
C SER A 262 -22.15 -9.75 7.43
N ASN A 263 -22.96 -10.21 6.47
CA ASN A 263 -24.32 -10.71 6.74
C ASN A 263 -24.34 -11.96 7.64
N LEU A 264 -23.32 -12.83 7.61
CA LEU A 264 -23.25 -14.00 8.50
C LEU A 264 -23.08 -13.59 9.98
N PHE A 265 -22.46 -12.43 10.22
CA PHE A 265 -22.36 -11.81 11.55
C PHE A 265 -23.62 -11.03 11.94
N GLY A 266 -24.62 -10.93 11.07
CA GLY A 266 -25.86 -10.17 11.29
C GLY A 266 -25.74 -8.68 10.96
N PHE A 267 -24.63 -8.26 10.35
CA PHE A 267 -24.46 -6.90 9.86
C PHE A 267 -25.11 -6.73 8.48
N GLN A 268 -25.31 -5.50 8.05
CA GLN A 268 -25.76 -5.16 6.69
C GLN A 268 -24.62 -4.45 5.96
N GLY A 269 -24.43 -4.77 4.68
CA GLY A 269 -23.38 -4.15 3.85
C GLY A 269 -22.00 -4.21 4.52
N ASN A 270 -21.37 -3.04 4.70
CA ASN A 270 -20.03 -2.92 5.29
C ASN A 270 -20.02 -2.91 6.83
N GLY A 271 -21.11 -3.29 7.51
CA GLY A 271 -21.20 -3.21 8.97
C GLY A 271 -20.13 -4.01 9.73
N LEU A 272 -19.61 -5.11 9.17
CA LEU A 272 -18.45 -5.82 9.72
C LEU A 272 -17.20 -4.94 9.74
N VAL A 273 -16.92 -4.21 8.66
CA VAL A 273 -15.80 -3.27 8.56
C VAL A 273 -15.95 -2.16 9.59
N ASP A 274 -17.13 -1.55 9.69
CA ASP A 274 -17.41 -0.49 10.66
C ASP A 274 -17.30 -0.99 12.11
N TYR A 275 -17.65 -2.25 12.35
CA TYR A 275 -17.44 -2.89 13.65
C TYR A 275 -15.95 -3.03 13.95
N ILE A 276 -15.16 -3.59 13.04
CA ILE A 276 -13.71 -3.72 13.21
C ILE A 276 -13.03 -2.35 13.40
N LYS A 277 -13.43 -1.34 12.62
CA LYS A 277 -12.95 0.04 12.79
C LYS A 277 -13.22 0.59 14.19
N ARG A 278 -14.34 0.24 14.82
CA ARG A 278 -14.64 0.64 16.22
C ARG A 278 -13.85 -0.12 17.26
N LEU A 279 -13.32 -1.31 16.93
CA LEU A 279 -12.49 -2.10 17.84
C LEU A 279 -11.05 -1.62 17.87
N ILE A 280 -10.47 -1.22 16.73
CA ILE A 280 -9.05 -0.89 16.58
C ILE A 280 -8.55 0.23 17.55
N PRO A 281 -9.27 1.35 17.76
CA PRO A 281 -8.76 2.44 18.60
C PRO A 281 -8.76 2.14 20.10
N ARG A 282 -9.44 1.07 20.55
CA ARG A 282 -9.62 0.79 21.98
C ARG A 282 -8.36 0.13 22.56
N LYS A 283 -7.82 0.69 23.65
CA LYS A 283 -6.60 0.20 24.31
C LYS A 283 -6.67 -1.28 24.72
N GLU A 284 -7.87 -1.76 25.03
CA GLU A 284 -8.15 -3.11 25.51
C GLU A 284 -8.09 -4.16 24.38
N ASN A 285 -8.10 -3.71 23.12
CA ASN A 285 -8.27 -4.55 21.95
C ASN A 285 -6.94 -4.85 21.23
N GLU A 286 -5.85 -5.04 21.97
CA GLU A 286 -4.55 -5.38 21.36
C GLU A 286 -4.61 -6.66 20.50
N LYS A 287 -5.54 -7.57 20.81
CA LYS A 287 -5.75 -8.80 20.03
C LYS A 287 -6.08 -8.51 18.56
N ILE A 288 -6.98 -7.56 18.26
CA ILE A 288 -7.34 -7.25 16.87
C ILE A 288 -6.16 -6.62 16.12
N ILE A 289 -5.42 -5.72 16.80
CA ILE A 289 -4.23 -5.08 16.24
C ILE A 289 -3.17 -6.14 15.91
N ARG A 290 -2.94 -7.09 16.80
CA ARG A 290 -1.99 -8.19 16.60
C ARG A 290 -2.40 -9.10 15.45
N ALA A 291 -3.68 -9.48 15.37
CA ALA A 291 -4.18 -10.30 14.27
C ALA A 291 -4.03 -9.62 12.91
N LEU A 292 -4.35 -8.33 12.82
CA LEU A 292 -4.13 -7.56 11.59
C LEU A 292 -2.64 -7.48 11.24
N ARG A 293 -1.75 -7.23 12.22
CA ARG A 293 -0.30 -7.18 11.99
C ARG A 293 0.30 -8.47 11.43
N ASN A 294 -0.27 -9.64 11.72
CA ASN A 294 0.24 -10.92 11.19
C ASN A 294 0.21 -11.00 9.66
N TYR A 295 -0.65 -10.22 9.01
CA TYR A 295 -0.83 -10.22 7.54
C TYR A 295 -0.28 -8.96 6.86
N LEU A 296 0.31 -8.05 7.65
CA LEU A 296 0.95 -6.85 7.15
C LEU A 296 2.47 -7.05 7.05
N PRO A 297 3.12 -6.40 6.09
CA PRO A 297 4.56 -6.49 5.96
C PRO A 297 5.26 -5.94 7.20
N GLU A 298 6.29 -6.64 7.67
CA GLU A 298 7.21 -6.10 8.65
C GLU A 298 8.03 -4.98 8.00
N LEU A 299 7.87 -3.77 8.52
CA LEU A 299 8.70 -2.64 8.13
C LEU A 299 9.96 -2.68 9.01
N PRO A 300 11.17 -2.75 8.42
CA PRO A 300 12.41 -2.74 9.19
C PRO A 300 12.43 -1.53 10.14
N THR A 301 12.58 -1.76 11.45
CA THR A 301 12.86 -0.68 12.39
C THR A 301 14.19 -0.06 12.05
N ILE A 302 14.23 1.27 11.99
CA ILE A 302 15.45 2.01 11.72
C ILE A 302 16.31 1.90 12.98
N ASN A 303 17.39 1.12 12.92
CA ASN A 303 18.47 1.28 13.89
C ASN A 303 19.04 2.69 13.71
N GLN A 304 19.23 3.40 14.81
CA GLN A 304 19.95 4.68 14.89
C GLN A 304 21.47 4.48 14.68
N ASP A 305 21.88 3.57 13.80
CA ASP A 305 23.28 3.21 13.55
C ASP A 305 23.76 3.87 12.25
N GLU A 306 23.70 5.20 12.17
CA GLU A 306 24.53 5.99 11.25
C GLU A 306 25.24 7.15 11.99
N ASP A 307 25.53 6.98 13.29
CA ASP A 307 26.43 7.88 14.05
C ASP A 307 27.78 7.20 14.38
N MET A 308 28.21 6.28 13.52
CA MET A 308 29.55 5.67 13.52
C MET A 308 30.32 6.06 12.25
N SER A 309 30.43 7.36 12.01
CA SER A 309 31.56 7.92 11.25
C SER A 309 32.30 8.96 12.10
N LYS A 310 32.74 8.52 13.29
CA LYS A 310 33.98 9.03 13.88
C LYS A 310 35.10 8.05 13.54
N ASN A 311 35.90 8.42 12.56
CA ASN A 311 37.36 8.35 12.57
C ASN A 311 37.92 9.22 11.45
#